data_AF-A0A8H3AXD1-F1
#
_entry.id   AF-A0A8H3AXD1-F1
#
_cell.length_a   1.000
_cell.length_b   1.000
_cell.length_c   1.000
_cell.angle_alpha   90.00
_cell.angle_beta   90.00
_cell.angle_gamma   90.00
#
_symmetry.space_group_name_H-M   'P 1'
#
loop_
_entity.id
_entity.type
_entity.pdbx_description
1 polymer ?
#
loop_
_entity_poly.entity_id
_entity_poly.type
_entity_poly.pdbx_seq_one_letter_code
_entity_poly.pdbx_strand_id
1 'polypeptide(L)'
;MNKFKAVWEEVDMLGLLILAGGVACVLLPLTLAKSAKGGWANPSMITMLTVGPILFIAFGIYEWKFAAYPIVPMRFLRNKAVVGAALIGFFDFVSFYLTFSYLYSFVFVIKGWELRYLNYFSSTQTVALTVFGIIAGAIMRTTHRYKWMLVTGLFIRLFGVGLMIHSRGAKGNTGELVMTQVIQGLGGGFAAVASQVSAQASVPHSEVAIVTAMVLLVTEIGGAIGTAMAGGIWTNTMPRQLEIHLPDVNSTVRAELFSSITTIASYPPGDPIREGVIQAYDETMKVLLIAATAIAIIPPALALLMPDYFLGDTQNAVEGTTLTGEVARHVPQGKV
;
A
#
# COMPACT_ATOMS: atom_id res chain seq x y z
N MET A 1 31.90 13.16 15.64
CA MET A 1 31.44 11.80 16.04
C MET A 1 30.15 11.85 16.88
N ASN A 2 30.00 12.79 17.82
CA ASN A 2 28.81 12.87 18.69
C ASN A 2 27.49 13.21 17.98
N LYS A 3 27.49 14.06 16.94
CA LYS A 3 26.28 14.37 16.17
C LYS A 3 25.71 13.14 15.41
N PHE A 4 26.59 12.23 14.98
CA PHE A 4 26.16 11.05 14.24
C PHE A 4 25.47 10.02 15.15
N LYS A 5 26.01 9.82 16.37
CA LYS A 5 25.36 8.98 17.39
C LYS A 5 24.03 9.56 17.86
N ALA A 6 23.94 10.88 18.07
CA ALA A 6 22.70 11.54 18.45
C ALA A 6 21.60 11.34 17.38
N VAL A 7 21.93 11.53 16.11
CA VAL A 7 20.98 11.27 15.00
C VAL A 7 20.60 9.79 14.92
N TRP A 8 21.54 8.87 15.17
CA TRP A 8 21.26 7.43 15.20
C TRP A 8 20.27 7.02 16.30
N GLU A 9 20.37 7.66 17.47
CA GLU A 9 19.47 7.44 18.60
C GLU A 9 18.13 8.16 18.41
N GLU A 10 18.11 9.35 17.79
CA GLU A 10 16.89 10.11 17.49
C GLU A 10 16.03 9.45 16.39
N VAL A 11 16.66 8.83 15.39
CA VAL A 11 15.96 8.14 14.28
C VAL A 11 15.56 6.71 14.65
N ASP A 12 16.08 6.17 15.76
CA ASP A 12 15.95 4.77 16.16
C ASP A 12 16.32 3.80 15.01
N MET A 13 17.56 3.95 14.52
CA MET A 13 18.07 3.13 13.40
C MET A 13 18.04 1.62 13.70
N LEU A 14 18.20 1.24 14.97
CA LEU A 14 18.22 -0.17 15.37
C LEU A 14 16.80 -0.76 15.36
N GLY A 15 15.81 -0.03 15.89
CA GLY A 15 14.40 -0.39 15.77
C GLY A 15 13.98 -0.51 14.31
N LEU A 16 14.37 0.45 13.47
CA LEU A 16 14.05 0.45 12.04
C LEU A 16 14.67 -0.75 11.31
N LEU A 17 15.91 -1.13 11.64
CA LEU A 17 16.58 -2.30 11.06
C LEU A 17 15.92 -3.62 11.46
N ILE A 18 15.52 -3.77 12.73
CA ILE A 18 14.81 -4.97 13.21
C ILE A 18 13.45 -5.06 12.51
N LEU A 19 12.72 -3.94 12.40
CA LEU A 19 11.43 -3.88 11.71
C LEU A 19 11.57 -4.22 10.22
N ALA A 20 12.51 -3.60 9.52
CA ALA A 20 12.78 -3.85 8.11
C ALA A 20 13.20 -5.31 7.87
N GLY A 21 14.07 -5.85 8.73
CA GLY A 21 14.46 -7.25 8.70
C GLY A 21 13.29 -8.20 8.95
N GLY A 22 12.44 -7.90 9.93
CA GLY A 22 11.24 -8.69 10.25
C GLY A 22 10.26 -8.73 9.08
N VAL A 23 9.94 -7.58 8.51
CA VAL A 23 9.07 -7.47 7.32
C VAL A 23 9.70 -8.22 6.14
N ALA A 24 10.98 -8.01 5.84
CA ALA A 24 11.66 -8.71 4.75
C ALA A 24 11.65 -10.24 4.92
N CYS A 25 11.95 -10.73 6.12
CA CYS A 25 11.96 -12.17 6.43
C CYS A 25 10.57 -12.81 6.27
N VAL A 26 9.48 -12.10 6.54
CA VAL A 26 8.12 -12.63 6.34
C VAL A 26 7.69 -12.55 4.88
N LEU A 27 8.05 -11.49 4.16
CA LEU A 27 7.58 -11.25 2.79
C LEU A 27 8.38 -11.99 1.72
N LEU A 28 9.69 -12.18 1.91
CA LEU A 28 10.55 -12.86 0.93
C LEU A 28 10.09 -14.30 0.64
N PRO A 29 9.76 -15.15 1.63
CA PRO A 29 9.30 -16.50 1.36
C PRO A 29 8.02 -16.56 0.51
N LEU A 30 7.10 -15.61 0.67
CA LEU A 30 5.84 -15.58 -0.08
C LEU A 30 6.05 -15.46 -1.60
N THR A 31 7.12 -14.78 -2.00
CA THR A 31 7.47 -14.59 -3.42
C THR A 31 8.44 -15.65 -3.92
N LEU A 32 9.36 -16.12 -3.08
CA LEU A 32 10.49 -16.96 -3.50
C LEU A 32 10.29 -18.46 -3.27
N ALA A 33 9.31 -18.87 -2.45
CA ALA A 33 9.12 -20.26 -2.07
C ALA A 33 8.93 -21.19 -3.28
N LYS A 34 8.23 -20.76 -4.33
CA LYS A 34 7.98 -21.60 -5.51
C LYS A 34 9.20 -21.77 -6.42
N SER A 35 10.10 -20.77 -6.45
CA SER A 35 11.33 -20.81 -7.26
C SER A 35 12.51 -21.43 -6.52
N ALA A 36 12.41 -21.61 -5.20
CA ALA A 36 13.46 -22.24 -4.40
C ALA A 36 13.47 -23.77 -4.54
N LYS A 37 14.68 -24.35 -4.61
CA LYS A 37 14.85 -25.81 -4.59
C LYS A 37 14.27 -26.37 -3.28
N GLY A 38 13.30 -27.28 -3.38
CA GLY A 38 12.58 -27.82 -2.22
C GLY A 38 11.32 -27.05 -1.82
N GLY A 39 10.93 -26.01 -2.57
CA GLY A 39 9.67 -25.31 -2.34
C GLY A 39 9.58 -24.67 -0.95
N TRP A 40 8.44 -24.87 -0.31
CA TRP A 40 8.18 -24.50 1.08
C TRP A 40 8.98 -25.32 2.10
N ALA A 41 9.49 -26.50 1.73
CA ALA A 41 10.29 -27.36 2.60
C ALA A 41 11.79 -26.98 2.59
N ASN A 42 12.18 -25.95 1.85
CA ASN A 42 13.55 -25.45 1.87
C ASN A 42 13.87 -24.89 3.27
N PRO A 43 14.96 -25.33 3.93
CA PRO A 43 15.36 -24.85 5.24
C PRO A 43 15.45 -23.32 5.32
N SER A 44 15.93 -22.65 4.27
CA SER A 44 16.03 -21.18 4.24
C SER A 44 14.66 -20.49 4.31
N MET A 45 13.62 -21.06 3.70
CA MET A 45 12.26 -20.50 3.75
C MET A 45 11.65 -20.64 5.14
N ILE A 46 11.85 -21.80 5.77
CA ILE A 46 11.40 -22.08 7.14
C ILE A 46 12.13 -21.16 8.13
N THR A 47 13.44 -20.94 7.95
CA THR A 47 14.21 -20.01 8.78
C THR A 47 13.69 -18.59 8.64
N MET A 48 13.44 -18.11 7.42
CA MET A 48 12.88 -16.76 7.22
C MET A 48 11.49 -16.61 7.86
N LEU A 49 10.63 -17.61 7.73
CA LEU A 49 9.27 -17.60 8.30
C LEU A 49 9.24 -17.70 9.83
N THR A 50 10.27 -18.27 10.45
CA THR A 50 10.40 -18.38 11.92
C THR A 50 11.13 -17.18 12.51
N VAL A 51 12.19 -16.69 11.85
CA VAL A 51 12.95 -15.52 12.28
C VAL A 51 12.13 -14.23 12.14
N GLY A 52 11.26 -14.11 11.14
CA GLY A 52 10.38 -12.94 10.96
C GLY A 52 9.52 -12.62 12.20
N PRO A 53 8.67 -13.55 12.68
CA PRO A 53 7.90 -13.38 13.91
C PRO A 53 8.77 -13.11 15.14
N ILE A 54 9.93 -13.76 15.25
CA ILE A 54 10.89 -13.51 16.35
C ILE A 54 11.41 -12.07 16.30
N LEU A 55 11.73 -11.55 15.11
CA LEU A 55 12.15 -10.16 14.93
C LEU A 55 11.02 -9.18 15.25
N PHE A 56 9.76 -9.49 14.94
CA PHE A 56 8.62 -8.66 15.35
C PHE A 56 8.44 -8.64 16.88
N ILE A 57 8.60 -9.78 17.55
CA ILE A 57 8.57 -9.85 19.02
C ILE A 57 9.74 -9.06 19.61
N ALA A 58 10.94 -9.21 19.04
CA ALA A 58 12.13 -8.48 19.44
C ALA A 58 11.96 -6.97 19.24
N PHE A 59 11.34 -6.54 18.13
CA PHE A 59 10.99 -5.15 17.87
C PHE A 59 10.05 -4.61 18.96
N GLY A 60 8.96 -5.33 19.27
CA GLY A 60 8.03 -4.91 20.32
C GLY A 60 8.68 -4.81 21.71
N ILE A 61 9.57 -5.74 22.06
CA ILE A 61 10.33 -5.69 23.33
C ILE A 61 11.33 -4.53 23.33
N TYR A 62 12.04 -4.33 22.22
CA TYR A 62 13.01 -3.25 22.05
C TYR A 62 12.34 -1.88 22.16
N GLU A 63 11.24 -1.70 21.46
CA GLU A 63 10.47 -0.46 21.45
C GLU A 63 9.83 -0.16 22.81
N TRP A 64 9.39 -1.19 23.53
CA TRP A 64 8.81 -1.00 24.87
C TRP A 64 9.84 -0.71 25.96
N LYS A 65 11.03 -1.32 25.90
CA LYS A 65 11.97 -1.35 27.03
C LYS A 65 13.27 -0.56 26.80
N PHE A 66 13.69 -0.36 25.56
CA PHE A 66 15.03 0.15 25.23
C PHE A 66 15.02 1.41 24.35
N ALA A 67 13.94 1.70 23.62
CA ALA A 67 13.87 2.88 22.76
C ALA A 67 13.76 4.17 23.60
N ALA A 68 14.76 5.04 23.49
CA ALA A 68 14.73 6.39 24.06
C ALA A 68 13.73 7.30 23.34
N TYR A 69 13.58 7.11 22.01
CA TYR A 69 12.62 7.77 21.15
C TYR A 69 11.81 6.70 20.39
N PRO A 70 10.71 6.18 20.96
CA PRO A 70 9.95 5.09 20.34
C PRO A 70 9.32 5.54 19.02
N ILE A 71 9.40 4.68 18.00
CA ILE A 71 8.82 4.89 16.65
C ILE A 71 7.28 4.89 16.73
N VAL A 72 6.72 4.02 17.56
CA VAL A 72 5.30 3.84 17.85
C VAL A 72 5.05 4.03 19.36
N PRO A 73 4.93 5.29 19.83
CA PRO A 73 4.54 5.55 21.21
C PRO A 73 3.19 4.88 21.54
N MET A 74 3.16 4.02 22.57
CA MET A 74 1.96 3.31 23.04
C MET A 74 0.74 4.21 23.30
N ARG A 75 0.99 5.50 23.62
CA ARG A 75 -0.05 6.52 23.78
C ARG A 75 -0.82 6.83 22.49
N PHE A 76 -0.19 6.74 21.32
CA PHE A 76 -0.85 6.95 20.03
C PHE A 76 -1.76 5.77 19.67
N LEU A 77 -1.43 4.55 20.12
CA LEU A 77 -2.29 3.37 19.94
C LEU A 77 -3.62 3.48 20.72
N ARG A 78 -3.73 4.38 21.70
CA ARG A 78 -5.00 4.68 22.38
C ARG A 78 -5.86 5.70 21.63
N ASN A 79 -5.26 6.47 20.71
CA ASN A 79 -5.98 7.46 19.93
C ASN A 79 -6.63 6.80 18.70
N LYS A 80 -7.96 6.71 18.74
CA LYS A 80 -8.77 6.10 17.68
C LYS A 80 -8.56 6.74 16.30
N ALA A 81 -8.24 8.03 16.23
CA ALA A 81 -7.99 8.71 14.96
C ALA A 81 -6.65 8.30 14.35
N VAL A 82 -5.59 8.21 15.16
CA VAL A 82 -4.27 7.77 14.70
C VAL A 82 -4.31 6.31 14.26
N VAL A 83 -4.90 5.43 15.07
CA VAL A 83 -5.07 4.01 14.72
C VAL A 83 -5.96 3.84 13.50
N GLY A 84 -7.06 4.58 13.42
CA GLY A 84 -7.97 4.56 12.26
C GLY A 84 -7.26 4.98 10.98
N ALA A 85 -6.53 6.09 11.00
CA ALA A 85 -5.76 6.58 9.85
C ALA A 85 -4.68 5.59 9.41
N ALA A 86 -3.94 5.01 10.37
CA ALA A 86 -2.91 4.01 10.10
C ALA A 86 -3.48 2.73 9.48
N LEU A 87 -4.59 2.20 10.02
CA LEU A 87 -5.25 1.01 9.48
C LEU A 87 -5.88 1.26 8.11
N ILE A 88 -6.52 2.41 7.92
CA ILE A 88 -7.06 2.82 6.62
C ILE A 88 -5.92 2.88 5.59
N GLY A 89 -4.81 3.55 5.91
CA GLY A 89 -3.64 3.63 5.04
C GLY A 89 -3.04 2.26 4.73
N PHE A 90 -2.90 1.40 5.74
CA PHE A 90 -2.42 0.03 5.59
C PHE A 90 -3.26 -0.77 4.58
N PHE A 91 -4.57 -0.90 4.80
CA PHE A 91 -5.43 -1.70 3.92
C PHE A 91 -5.58 -1.07 2.53
N ASP A 92 -5.59 0.26 2.45
CA ASP A 92 -5.65 1.00 1.19
C ASP A 92 -4.41 0.75 0.32
N PHE A 93 -3.21 0.74 0.93
CA PHE A 93 -1.96 0.43 0.24
C PHE A 93 -1.84 -1.05 -0.11
N VAL A 94 -2.30 -1.96 0.76
CA VAL A 94 -2.36 -3.40 0.40
C VAL A 94 -3.19 -3.59 -0.87
N SER A 95 -4.40 -3.00 -0.93
CA SER A 95 -5.28 -3.09 -2.10
C SER A 95 -4.68 -2.41 -3.34
N PHE A 96 -4.01 -1.27 -3.16
CA PHE A 96 -3.32 -0.55 -4.22
C PHE A 96 -2.25 -1.40 -4.89
N TYR A 97 -1.30 -1.91 -4.12
CA TYR A 97 -0.16 -2.64 -4.65
C TYR A 97 -0.60 -3.98 -5.27
N LEU A 98 -1.62 -4.65 -4.72
CA LEU A 98 -2.25 -5.81 -5.38
C LEU A 98 -2.72 -5.51 -6.82
N THR A 99 -3.23 -4.29 -7.02
CA THR A 99 -3.77 -3.84 -8.31
C THR A 99 -2.70 -3.26 -9.23
N PHE A 100 -1.61 -2.72 -8.69
CA PHE A 100 -0.59 -1.97 -9.40
C PHE A 100 0.65 -2.81 -9.78
N SER A 101 1.11 -3.72 -8.92
CA SER A 101 2.40 -4.42 -9.08
C SER A 101 2.56 -5.16 -10.42
N TYR A 102 1.50 -5.76 -10.94
CA TYR A 102 1.52 -6.51 -12.21
C TYR A 102 0.78 -5.80 -13.37
N LEU A 103 0.27 -4.60 -13.13
CA LEU A 103 -0.49 -3.82 -14.12
C LEU A 103 0.35 -3.50 -15.35
N TYR A 104 1.59 -3.08 -15.13
CA TYR A 104 2.50 -2.72 -16.21
C TYR A 104 2.71 -3.90 -17.17
N SER A 105 3.03 -5.07 -16.62
CA SER A 105 3.21 -6.32 -17.38
C SER A 105 1.94 -6.73 -18.12
N PHE A 106 0.78 -6.59 -17.49
CA PHE A 106 -0.52 -6.90 -18.07
C PHE A 106 -0.85 -6.04 -19.30
N VAL A 107 -0.71 -4.71 -19.20
CA VAL A 107 -1.02 -3.80 -20.32
C VAL A 107 0.00 -3.95 -21.44
N PHE A 108 1.28 -4.18 -21.11
CA PHE A 108 2.32 -4.45 -22.11
C PHE A 108 1.96 -5.68 -22.97
N VAL A 109 1.51 -6.78 -22.37
CA VAL A 109 1.16 -8.01 -23.09
C VAL A 109 -0.11 -7.86 -23.93
N ILE A 110 -1.16 -7.26 -23.37
CA ILE A 110 -2.49 -7.20 -24.01
C ILE A 110 -2.54 -6.17 -25.12
N LYS A 111 -1.99 -4.98 -24.87
CA LYS A 111 -2.09 -3.86 -25.82
C LYS A 111 -0.87 -3.72 -26.70
N GLY A 112 0.27 -4.31 -26.33
CA GLY A 112 1.51 -4.21 -27.10
C GLY A 112 1.98 -2.76 -27.28
N TRP A 113 1.65 -1.88 -26.34
CA TRP A 113 2.01 -0.47 -26.43
C TRP A 113 3.52 -0.26 -26.35
N GLU A 114 4.00 0.79 -27.00
CA GLU A 114 5.37 1.24 -26.83
C GLU A 114 5.65 1.58 -25.35
N LEU A 115 6.87 1.30 -24.89
CA LEU A 115 7.32 1.52 -23.50
C LEU A 115 7.01 2.94 -23.00
N ARG A 116 7.06 3.93 -23.89
CA ARG A 116 6.73 5.33 -23.58
C ARG A 116 5.28 5.52 -23.13
N TYR A 117 4.32 4.94 -23.86
CA TYR A 117 2.89 5.07 -23.54
C TYR A 117 2.52 4.29 -22.27
N LEU A 118 3.17 3.16 -22.01
CA LEU A 118 2.99 2.41 -20.76
C LEU A 118 3.48 3.17 -19.54
N ASN A 119 4.63 3.83 -19.64
CA ASN A 119 5.11 4.70 -18.57
C ASN A 119 4.15 5.86 -18.32
N TYR A 120 3.59 6.48 -19.37
CA TYR A 120 2.55 7.49 -19.21
C TYR A 120 1.29 6.93 -18.54
N PHE A 121 0.87 5.71 -18.89
CA PHE A 121 -0.28 5.06 -18.27
C PHE A 121 -0.05 4.80 -16.76
N SER A 122 1.07 4.20 -16.38
CA SER A 122 1.40 3.97 -14.97
C SER A 122 1.55 5.28 -14.19
N SER A 123 2.12 6.32 -14.81
CA SER A 123 2.27 7.64 -14.17
C SER A 123 0.95 8.39 -14.03
N THR A 124 -0.02 8.13 -14.91
CA THR A 124 -1.34 8.81 -14.90
C THR A 124 -2.01 8.69 -13.55
N GLN A 125 -1.89 7.52 -12.92
CA GLN A 125 -2.44 7.30 -11.60
C GLN A 125 -1.79 8.18 -10.53
N THR A 126 -0.46 8.22 -10.47
CA THR A 126 0.28 9.06 -9.51
C THR A 126 -0.04 10.54 -9.73
N VAL A 127 -0.11 10.98 -10.99
CA VAL A 127 -0.49 12.36 -11.33
C VAL A 127 -1.91 12.67 -10.88
N ALA A 128 -2.88 11.78 -11.15
CA ALA A 128 -4.26 11.95 -10.69
C ALA A 128 -4.32 12.02 -9.15
N LEU A 129 -3.62 11.11 -8.46
CA LEU A 129 -3.53 11.11 -6.99
C LEU A 129 -3.01 12.45 -6.45
N THR A 130 -1.94 13.00 -7.02
CA THR A 130 -1.37 14.28 -6.59
C THR A 130 -2.30 15.45 -6.87
N VAL A 131 -2.87 15.54 -8.07
CA VAL A 131 -3.79 16.63 -8.45
C VAL A 131 -5.02 16.62 -7.56
N PHE A 132 -5.66 15.47 -7.39
CA PHE A 132 -6.85 15.35 -6.54
C PHE A 132 -6.52 15.48 -5.06
N GLY A 133 -5.32 15.09 -4.62
CA GLY A 133 -4.85 15.37 -3.26
C GLY A 133 -4.73 16.87 -2.97
N ILE A 134 -4.21 17.67 -3.90
CA ILE A 134 -4.16 19.13 -3.77
C ILE A 134 -5.57 19.72 -3.68
N ILE A 135 -6.48 19.25 -4.55
CA ILE A 135 -7.89 19.68 -4.54
C ILE A 135 -8.56 19.29 -3.21
N ALA A 136 -8.31 18.08 -2.70
CA ALA A 136 -8.79 17.62 -1.41
C ALA A 136 -8.33 18.54 -0.27
N GLY A 137 -7.04 18.90 -0.25
CA GLY A 137 -6.49 19.84 0.73
C GLY A 137 -7.14 21.22 0.65
N ALA A 138 -7.35 21.74 -0.56
CA ALA A 138 -7.99 23.03 -0.78
C ALA A 138 -9.47 23.02 -0.33
N ILE A 139 -10.22 21.96 -0.63
CA ILE A 139 -11.60 21.80 -0.18
C ILE A 139 -11.64 21.72 1.34
N MET A 140 -10.78 20.92 1.96
CA MET A 140 -10.73 20.76 3.41
C MET A 140 -10.41 22.06 4.15
N ARG A 141 -9.59 22.93 3.55
CA ARG A 141 -9.34 24.28 4.06
C ARG A 141 -10.60 25.13 4.14
N THR A 142 -11.58 24.90 3.26
CA THR A 142 -12.85 25.65 3.26
C THR A 142 -13.95 24.97 4.08
N THR A 143 -13.99 23.63 4.12
CA THR A 143 -15.06 22.88 4.79
C THR A 143 -14.78 22.65 6.27
N HIS A 144 -13.52 22.76 6.72
CA HIS A 144 -13.08 22.52 8.10
C HIS A 144 -13.48 21.13 8.65
N ARG A 145 -13.82 20.17 7.78
CA ARG A 145 -14.24 18.81 8.15
C ARG A 145 -13.66 17.80 7.16
N TYR A 146 -12.97 16.78 7.68
CA TYR A 146 -12.30 15.76 6.86
C TYR A 146 -13.13 14.48 6.65
N LYS A 147 -14.01 14.09 7.59
CA LYS A 147 -14.64 12.75 7.55
C LYS A 147 -15.50 12.52 6.31
N TRP A 148 -16.30 13.50 5.91
CA TRP A 148 -17.10 13.39 4.69
C TRP A 148 -16.23 13.14 3.45
N MET A 149 -15.07 13.80 3.38
CA MET A 149 -14.12 13.65 2.30
C MET A 149 -13.40 12.30 2.33
N LEU A 150 -13.06 11.82 3.53
CA LEU A 150 -12.47 10.49 3.73
C LEU A 150 -13.44 9.39 3.28
N VAL A 151 -14.69 9.43 3.75
CA VAL A 151 -15.70 8.42 3.43
C VAL A 151 -16.00 8.41 1.94
N THR A 152 -16.26 9.58 1.35
CA THR A 152 -16.54 9.69 -0.09
C THR A 152 -15.35 9.25 -0.94
N GLY A 153 -14.12 9.65 -0.59
CA GLY A 153 -12.90 9.23 -1.27
C GLY A 153 -12.70 7.71 -1.26
N LEU A 154 -12.92 7.07 -0.11
CA LEU A 154 -12.79 5.61 0.03
C LEU A 154 -13.87 4.84 -0.73
N PHE A 155 -15.12 5.34 -0.78
CA PHE A 155 -16.17 4.75 -1.63
C PHE A 155 -15.88 4.91 -3.12
N ILE A 156 -15.41 6.08 -3.56
CA ILE A 156 -14.98 6.30 -4.95
C ILE A 156 -13.86 5.34 -5.31
N ARG A 157 -12.91 5.13 -4.39
CA ARG A 157 -11.81 4.19 -4.60
C ARG A 157 -12.27 2.74 -4.68
N LEU A 158 -13.15 2.30 -3.78
CA LEU A 158 -13.76 0.98 -3.81
C LEU A 158 -14.48 0.75 -5.14
N PHE A 159 -15.25 1.75 -5.60
CA PHE A 159 -15.90 1.71 -6.90
C PHE A 159 -14.89 1.62 -8.05
N GLY A 160 -13.78 2.38 -8.00
CA GLY A 160 -12.70 2.32 -8.98
C GLY A 160 -12.06 0.93 -9.07
N VAL A 161 -11.75 0.30 -7.93
CA VAL A 161 -11.20 -1.07 -7.89
C VAL A 161 -12.22 -2.08 -8.41
N GLY A 162 -13.50 -1.95 -8.03
CA GLY A 162 -14.58 -2.82 -8.54
C GLY A 162 -14.76 -2.70 -10.05
N LEU A 163 -14.69 -1.47 -10.59
CA LEU A 163 -14.79 -1.21 -12.03
C LEU A 163 -13.59 -1.77 -12.80
N MET A 164 -12.42 -1.88 -12.17
CA MET A 164 -11.24 -2.51 -12.77
C MET A 164 -11.46 -4.00 -13.05
N ILE A 165 -12.27 -4.71 -12.26
CA ILE A 165 -12.60 -6.13 -12.52
C ILE A 165 -13.24 -6.29 -13.91
N HIS A 166 -14.11 -5.34 -14.28
CA HIS A 166 -14.75 -5.35 -15.61
C HIS A 166 -13.84 -4.76 -16.70
N SER A 167 -13.17 -3.64 -16.42
CA SER A 167 -12.39 -2.89 -17.41
C SER A 167 -11.07 -3.56 -17.80
N ARG A 168 -10.51 -4.42 -16.93
CA ARG A 168 -9.28 -5.17 -17.20
C ARG A 168 -9.54 -6.57 -17.77
N GLY A 169 -10.64 -6.76 -18.49
CA GLY A 169 -10.86 -7.96 -19.31
C GLY A 169 -10.01 -7.97 -20.58
N ALA A 170 -9.79 -9.13 -21.19
CA ALA A 170 -9.04 -9.30 -22.46
C ALA A 170 -9.54 -8.42 -23.64
N LYS A 171 -10.75 -7.85 -23.55
CA LYS A 171 -11.35 -6.94 -24.55
C LYS A 171 -11.54 -5.49 -24.07
N GLY A 172 -10.98 -5.13 -22.91
CA GLY A 172 -11.19 -3.81 -22.30
C GLY A 172 -10.75 -2.66 -23.21
N ASN A 173 -11.59 -1.63 -23.32
CA ASN A 173 -11.27 -0.47 -24.14
C ASN A 173 -10.12 0.33 -23.50
N THR A 174 -9.25 0.92 -24.32
CA THR A 174 -8.13 1.76 -23.84
C THR A 174 -8.63 2.91 -22.95
N GLY A 175 -9.78 3.50 -23.30
CA GLY A 175 -10.41 4.55 -22.51
C GLY A 175 -10.86 4.09 -21.12
N GLU A 176 -11.38 2.88 -20.99
CA GLU A 176 -11.83 2.31 -19.71
C GLU A 176 -10.65 2.02 -18.78
N LEU A 177 -9.55 1.51 -19.33
CA LEU A 177 -8.30 1.31 -18.58
C LEU A 177 -7.77 2.63 -18.01
N VAL A 178 -7.77 3.72 -18.80
CA VAL A 178 -7.31 5.03 -18.31
C VAL A 178 -8.29 5.62 -17.30
N MET A 179 -9.59 5.54 -17.57
CA MET A 179 -10.61 6.10 -16.66
C MET A 179 -10.60 5.42 -15.29
N THR A 180 -10.42 4.10 -15.23
CA THR A 180 -10.31 3.39 -13.95
C THR A 180 -9.08 3.82 -13.14
N GLN A 181 -7.95 4.13 -13.80
CA GLN A 181 -6.76 4.69 -13.12
C GLN A 181 -7.03 6.08 -12.54
N VAL A 182 -7.72 6.94 -13.30
CA VAL A 182 -8.08 8.29 -12.86
C VAL A 182 -9.04 8.24 -11.68
N ILE A 183 -10.07 7.37 -11.71
CA ILE A 183 -11.02 7.19 -10.61
C ILE A 183 -10.32 6.64 -9.35
N GLN A 184 -9.40 5.69 -9.52
CA GLN A 184 -8.61 5.17 -8.39
C GLN A 184 -7.70 6.24 -7.80
N GLY A 185 -7.03 7.05 -8.63
CA GLY A 185 -6.23 8.20 -8.21
C GLY A 185 -7.06 9.29 -7.51
N LEU A 186 -8.27 9.57 -8.02
CA LEU A 186 -9.23 10.49 -7.42
C LEU A 186 -9.57 10.07 -5.99
N GLY A 187 -10.11 8.85 -5.82
CA GLY A 187 -10.48 8.34 -4.50
C GLY A 187 -9.29 8.23 -3.56
N GLY A 188 -8.12 7.83 -4.08
CA GLY A 188 -6.90 7.74 -3.30
C GLY A 188 -6.36 9.09 -2.82
N GLY A 189 -6.43 10.14 -3.64
CA GLY A 189 -5.94 11.47 -3.26
C GLY A 189 -6.78 12.06 -2.13
N PHE A 190 -8.10 11.94 -2.24
CA PHE A 190 -9.02 12.35 -1.18
C PHE A 190 -8.82 11.57 0.11
N ALA A 191 -8.73 10.24 0.03
CA ALA A 191 -8.56 9.38 1.20
C ALA A 191 -7.21 9.57 1.89
N ALA A 192 -6.11 9.67 1.13
CA ALA A 192 -4.77 9.83 1.68
C ALA A 192 -4.63 11.15 2.44
N VAL A 193 -5.08 12.26 1.84
CA VAL A 193 -5.00 13.59 2.46
C VAL A 193 -5.92 13.68 3.68
N ALA A 194 -7.16 13.19 3.58
CA ALA A 194 -8.10 13.23 4.71
C ALA A 194 -7.64 12.34 5.88
N SER A 195 -7.09 11.15 5.59
CA SER A 195 -6.54 10.24 6.60
C SER A 195 -5.36 10.86 7.34
N GLN A 196 -4.40 11.45 6.61
CA GLN A 196 -3.26 12.12 7.23
C GLN A 196 -3.70 13.29 8.11
N VAL A 197 -4.58 14.17 7.61
CA VAL A 197 -5.05 15.31 8.40
C VAL A 197 -5.85 14.87 9.63
N SER A 198 -6.62 13.78 9.55
CA SER A 198 -7.32 13.25 10.71
C SER A 198 -6.38 12.82 11.85
N ALA A 199 -5.23 12.21 11.51
CA ALA A 199 -4.24 11.81 12.49
C ALA A 199 -3.52 13.04 13.07
N GLN A 200 -3.11 13.97 12.22
CA GLN A 200 -2.40 15.20 12.60
C GLN A 200 -3.25 16.10 13.50
N ALA A 201 -4.54 16.29 13.17
CA ALA A 201 -5.44 17.13 13.95
C ALA A 201 -5.74 16.59 15.35
N SER A 202 -5.56 15.28 15.56
CA SER A 202 -5.88 14.59 16.81
C SER A 202 -4.76 14.62 17.85
N VAL A 203 -3.62 15.23 17.55
CA VAL A 203 -2.43 15.26 18.41
C VAL A 203 -1.91 16.68 18.62
N PRO A 204 -1.15 16.95 19.71
CA PRO A 204 -0.51 18.24 19.92
C PRO A 204 0.54 18.55 18.84
N HIS A 205 0.79 19.83 18.56
CA HIS A 205 1.69 20.28 17.49
C HIS A 205 3.11 19.69 17.58
N SER A 206 3.61 19.52 18.80
CA SER A 206 4.92 18.92 19.08
C SER A 206 5.04 17.46 18.61
N GLU A 207 3.92 16.76 18.42
CA GLU A 207 3.86 15.32 18.12
C GLU A 207 3.36 15.01 16.71
N VAL A 208 2.93 16.03 15.94
CA VAL A 208 2.41 15.90 14.57
C VAL A 208 3.42 15.20 13.65
N ALA A 209 4.71 15.54 13.77
CA ALA A 209 5.76 14.94 12.96
C ALA A 209 5.90 13.42 13.21
N ILE A 210 5.88 13.01 14.48
CA ILE A 210 6.01 11.60 14.88
C ILE A 210 4.79 10.80 14.43
N VAL A 211 3.59 11.33 14.62
CA VAL A 211 2.34 10.67 14.19
C VAL A 211 2.27 10.52 12.67
N THR A 212 2.71 11.55 11.94
CA THR A 212 2.76 11.47 10.47
C THR A 212 3.73 10.39 10.02
N ALA A 213 4.94 10.35 10.60
CA ALA A 213 5.93 9.33 10.29
C ALA A 213 5.41 7.91 10.61
N MET A 214 4.74 7.74 11.75
CA MET A 214 4.13 6.47 12.16
C MET A 214 3.05 6.02 11.16
N VAL A 215 2.12 6.90 10.79
CA VAL A 215 1.05 6.57 9.83
C VAL A 215 1.64 6.20 8.48
N LEU A 216 2.64 6.94 8.00
CA LEU A 216 3.35 6.62 6.76
C LEU A 216 4.07 5.28 6.84
N LEU A 217 4.78 5.00 7.94
CA LEU A 217 5.47 3.73 8.15
C LEU A 217 4.51 2.54 8.10
N VAL A 218 3.37 2.62 8.80
CA VAL A 218 2.35 1.55 8.78
C VAL A 218 1.76 1.39 7.37
N THR A 219 1.55 2.50 6.67
CA THR A 219 1.03 2.52 5.30
C THR A 219 2.00 1.84 4.32
N GLU A 220 3.30 2.13 4.42
CA GLU A 220 4.35 1.51 3.59
C GLU A 220 4.52 0.01 3.90
N ILE A 221 4.38 -0.42 5.16
CA ILE A 221 4.34 -1.84 5.51
C ILE A 221 3.16 -2.54 4.80
N GLY A 222 2.00 -1.89 4.76
CA GLY A 222 0.85 -2.36 3.97
C GLY A 222 1.18 -2.50 2.49
N GLY A 223 1.91 -1.54 1.92
CA GLY A 223 2.34 -1.61 0.52
C GLY A 223 3.31 -2.75 0.22
N ALA A 224 4.26 -2.99 1.13
CA ALA A 224 5.18 -4.12 1.03
C ALA A 224 4.42 -5.47 1.09
N ILE A 225 3.48 -5.62 2.02
CA ILE A 225 2.62 -6.80 2.12
C ILE A 225 1.78 -6.98 0.85
N GLY A 226 1.14 -5.92 0.36
CA GLY A 226 0.35 -5.95 -0.87
C GLY A 226 1.16 -6.42 -2.09
N THR A 227 2.38 -5.91 -2.24
CA THR A 227 3.31 -6.31 -3.31
C THR A 227 3.71 -7.78 -3.18
N ALA A 228 4.02 -8.24 -1.97
CA ALA A 228 4.39 -9.64 -1.74
C ALA A 228 3.21 -10.60 -1.96
N MET A 229 2.00 -10.23 -1.54
CA MET A 229 0.77 -10.97 -1.83
C MET A 229 0.51 -11.05 -3.33
N ALA A 230 0.68 -9.93 -4.04
CA ALA A 230 0.57 -9.91 -5.50
C ALA A 230 1.56 -10.88 -6.14
N GLY A 231 2.82 -10.87 -5.67
CA GLY A 231 3.86 -11.76 -6.17
C GLY A 231 3.62 -13.23 -5.88
N GLY A 232 3.09 -13.55 -4.69
CA GLY A 232 2.67 -14.91 -4.34
C GLY A 232 1.51 -15.39 -5.21
N ILE A 233 0.46 -14.58 -5.39
CA ILE A 233 -0.68 -14.91 -6.25
C ILE A 233 -0.24 -15.09 -7.69
N TRP A 234 0.59 -14.18 -8.21
CA TRP A 234 1.14 -14.24 -9.56
C TRP A 234 1.92 -15.53 -9.79
N THR A 235 2.90 -15.79 -8.93
CA THR A 235 3.80 -16.95 -9.05
C THR A 235 3.04 -18.27 -8.87
N ASN A 236 1.96 -18.28 -8.08
CA ASN A 236 1.15 -19.47 -7.90
C ASN A 236 0.19 -19.72 -9.08
N THR A 237 -0.51 -18.68 -9.52
CA THR A 237 -1.66 -18.78 -10.45
C THR A 237 -1.23 -18.73 -11.90
N MET A 238 -0.28 -17.86 -12.26
CA MET A 238 0.11 -17.63 -13.66
C MET A 238 0.64 -18.89 -14.36
N PRO A 239 1.54 -19.72 -13.76
CA PRO A 239 1.99 -20.95 -14.41
C PRO A 239 0.85 -21.95 -14.65
N ARG A 240 -0.11 -22.05 -13.71
CA ARG A 240 -1.28 -22.92 -13.83
C ARG A 240 -2.19 -22.45 -14.97
N GLN A 241 -2.39 -21.14 -15.10
CA GLN A 241 -3.20 -20.61 -16.20
C GLN A 241 -2.51 -20.78 -17.55
N LEU A 242 -1.19 -20.62 -17.62
CA LEU A 242 -0.43 -20.93 -18.83
C LEU A 242 -0.55 -22.42 -19.22
N GLU A 243 -0.60 -23.35 -18.27
CA GLU A 243 -0.82 -24.77 -18.56
C GLU A 243 -2.21 -25.06 -19.14
N ILE A 244 -3.24 -24.38 -18.63
CA ILE A 244 -4.64 -24.55 -19.08
C ILE A 244 -4.85 -23.96 -20.46
N HIS A 245 -4.32 -22.75 -20.71
CA HIS A 245 -4.55 -22.02 -21.97
C HIS A 245 -3.53 -22.35 -23.07
N LEU A 246 -2.42 -23.03 -22.73
CA LEU A 246 -1.40 -23.51 -23.67
C LEU A 246 -1.05 -24.98 -23.38
N PRO A 247 -1.98 -25.92 -23.61
CA PRO A 247 -1.74 -27.33 -23.32
C PRO A 247 -0.70 -27.95 -24.26
N ASP A 248 -0.64 -27.48 -25.51
CA ASP A 248 0.22 -28.03 -26.58
C ASP A 248 1.64 -27.45 -26.61
N VAL A 249 1.93 -26.47 -25.75
CA VAL A 249 3.24 -25.79 -25.70
C VAL A 249 4.15 -26.47 -24.67
N ASN A 250 5.39 -26.72 -25.08
CA ASN A 250 6.41 -27.36 -24.25
C ASN A 250 6.62 -26.61 -22.91
N SER A 251 6.86 -27.35 -21.83
CA SER A 251 7.04 -26.81 -20.47
C SER A 251 8.21 -25.81 -20.38
N THR A 252 9.27 -25.99 -21.17
CA THR A 252 10.39 -25.04 -21.26
C THR A 252 9.97 -23.70 -21.85
N VAL A 253 9.14 -23.72 -22.89
CA VAL A 253 8.63 -22.50 -23.55
C VAL A 253 7.63 -21.78 -22.64
N ARG A 254 6.79 -22.52 -21.89
CA ARG A 254 5.91 -21.92 -20.86
C ARG A 254 6.70 -21.24 -19.73
N ALA A 255 7.82 -21.83 -19.30
CA ALA A 255 8.69 -21.20 -18.30
C ALA A 255 9.38 -19.94 -18.83
N GLU A 256 9.76 -19.93 -20.11
CA GLU A 256 10.33 -18.76 -20.78
C GLU A 256 9.29 -17.63 -20.94
N LEU A 257 8.06 -17.96 -21.33
CA LEU A 257 6.94 -17.01 -21.41
C LEU A 257 6.59 -16.42 -20.03
N PHE A 258 6.72 -17.20 -18.95
CA PHE A 258 6.53 -16.68 -17.59
C PHE A 258 7.67 -15.74 -17.15
N SER A 259 8.91 -16.03 -17.56
CA SER A 259 10.11 -15.28 -17.15
C SER A 259 10.31 -13.99 -17.95
N SER A 260 9.88 -13.96 -19.21
CA SER A 260 10.22 -12.90 -20.16
C SER A 260 8.99 -12.34 -20.86
N ILE A 261 8.64 -11.11 -20.47
CA ILE A 261 7.55 -10.35 -21.10
C ILE A 261 7.91 -9.96 -22.55
N THR A 262 9.20 -9.79 -22.85
CA THR A 262 9.68 -9.47 -24.21
C THR A 262 9.53 -10.65 -25.17
N THR A 263 9.67 -11.89 -24.67
CA THR A 263 9.44 -13.11 -25.45
C THR A 263 7.96 -13.26 -25.82
N ILE A 264 7.04 -12.77 -24.99
CA ILE A 264 5.61 -12.73 -25.33
C ILE A 264 5.36 -11.69 -26.44
N ALA A 265 6.03 -10.53 -26.37
CA ALA A 265 5.86 -9.46 -27.35
C ALA A 265 6.48 -9.76 -28.72
N SER A 266 7.42 -10.70 -28.83
CA SER A 266 7.96 -11.13 -30.13
C SER A 266 6.98 -11.95 -30.97
N TYR A 267 5.93 -12.53 -30.37
CA TYR A 267 4.88 -13.20 -31.13
C TYR A 267 3.92 -12.17 -31.75
N PRO A 268 3.55 -12.31 -33.03
CA PRO A 268 2.64 -11.38 -33.69
C PRO A 268 1.24 -11.38 -33.04
N PRO A 269 0.51 -10.26 -33.08
CA PRO A 269 -0.89 -10.22 -32.66
C PRO A 269 -1.73 -11.24 -33.45
N GLY A 270 -2.50 -12.09 -32.75
CA GLY A 270 -3.31 -13.16 -33.35
C GLY A 270 -2.64 -14.54 -33.38
N ASP A 271 -1.39 -14.67 -32.90
CA ASP A 271 -0.78 -15.97 -32.67
C ASP A 271 -1.51 -16.71 -31.51
N PRO A 272 -1.91 -17.99 -31.69
CA PRO A 272 -2.52 -18.79 -30.63
C PRO A 272 -1.72 -18.81 -29.33
N ILE A 273 -0.39 -18.74 -29.40
CA ILE A 273 0.48 -18.69 -28.22
C ILE A 273 0.26 -17.37 -27.47
N ARG A 274 0.22 -16.25 -28.20
CA ARG A 274 0.02 -14.92 -27.60
C ARG A 274 -1.39 -14.76 -27.03
N GLU A 275 -2.41 -15.29 -27.70
CA GLU A 275 -3.79 -15.27 -27.19
C GLU A 275 -3.96 -16.12 -25.93
N GLY A 276 -3.37 -17.31 -25.89
CA GLY A 276 -3.37 -18.16 -24.69
C GLY A 276 -2.65 -17.49 -23.51
N VAL A 277 -1.53 -16.79 -23.76
CA VAL A 277 -0.88 -15.97 -22.73
C VAL A 277 -1.78 -14.82 -22.28
N ILE A 278 -2.42 -14.09 -23.19
CA ILE A 278 -3.34 -12.99 -22.85
C ILE A 278 -4.48 -13.46 -21.93
N GLN A 279 -5.08 -14.63 -22.23
CA GLN A 279 -6.12 -15.21 -21.38
C GLN A 279 -5.58 -15.60 -20.00
N ALA A 280 -4.39 -16.18 -19.93
CA ALA A 280 -3.74 -16.50 -18.65
C ALA A 280 -3.45 -15.24 -17.80
N TYR A 281 -3.02 -14.15 -18.44
CA TYR A 281 -2.84 -12.83 -17.81
C TYR A 281 -4.16 -12.26 -17.30
N ASP A 282 -5.24 -12.36 -18.08
CA ASP A 282 -6.59 -11.91 -17.72
C ASP A 282 -7.12 -12.63 -16.47
N GLU A 283 -7.10 -13.96 -16.46
CA GLU A 283 -7.56 -14.75 -15.31
C GLU A 283 -6.71 -14.50 -14.06
N THR A 284 -5.39 -14.39 -14.20
CA THR A 284 -4.51 -14.08 -13.08
C THR A 284 -4.78 -12.68 -12.53
N MET A 285 -5.02 -11.69 -13.40
CA MET A 285 -5.38 -10.33 -12.96
C MET A 285 -6.74 -10.27 -12.29
N LYS A 286 -7.74 -11.01 -12.77
CA LYS A 286 -9.05 -11.09 -12.10
C LYS A 286 -8.91 -11.56 -10.66
N VAL A 287 -8.10 -12.60 -10.41
CA VAL A 287 -7.86 -13.10 -9.05
C VAL A 287 -7.21 -12.01 -8.17
N LEU A 288 -6.22 -11.29 -8.69
CA LEU A 288 -5.58 -10.17 -7.98
C LEU A 288 -6.58 -9.05 -7.65
N LEU A 289 -7.43 -8.68 -8.60
CA LEU A 289 -8.43 -7.62 -8.44
C LEU A 289 -9.55 -8.00 -7.47
N ILE A 290 -9.99 -9.26 -7.48
CA ILE A 290 -10.98 -9.76 -6.52
C ILE A 290 -10.40 -9.69 -5.10
N ALA A 291 -9.16 -10.14 -4.90
CA ALA A 291 -8.47 -10.04 -3.62
C ALA A 291 -8.30 -8.58 -3.18
N ALA A 292 -7.90 -7.69 -4.10
CA ALA A 292 -7.78 -6.26 -3.84
C ALA A 292 -9.12 -5.61 -3.45
N THR A 293 -10.22 -6.02 -4.10
CA THR A 293 -11.57 -5.51 -3.82
C THR A 293 -12.04 -5.95 -2.44
N ALA A 294 -11.83 -7.22 -2.07
CA ALA A 294 -12.19 -7.73 -0.75
C ALA A 294 -11.50 -6.93 0.37
N ILE A 295 -10.23 -6.59 0.18
CA ILE A 295 -9.45 -5.79 1.13
C ILE A 295 -9.89 -4.31 1.12
N ALA A 296 -10.26 -3.77 -0.05
CA ALA A 296 -10.72 -2.39 -0.20
C ALA A 296 -12.07 -2.09 0.49
N ILE A 297 -12.82 -3.10 0.95
CA ILE A 297 -14.06 -2.92 1.72
C ILE A 297 -13.76 -2.51 3.17
N ILE A 298 -12.60 -2.88 3.70
CA ILE A 298 -12.22 -2.63 5.11
C ILE A 298 -12.01 -1.13 5.40
N PRO A 299 -11.27 -0.36 4.57
CA PRO A 299 -11.06 1.07 4.83
C PRO A 299 -12.35 1.91 4.93
N PRO A 300 -13.35 1.80 4.04
CA PRO A 300 -14.62 2.50 4.20
C PRO A 300 -15.33 2.19 5.53
N ALA A 301 -15.32 0.92 5.95
CA ALA A 301 -15.92 0.51 7.23
C ALA A 301 -15.19 1.13 8.43
N LEU A 302 -13.85 1.18 8.37
CA LEU A 302 -13.03 1.84 9.40
C LEU A 302 -13.22 3.36 9.40
N ALA A 303 -13.40 3.99 8.25
CA ALA A 303 -13.64 5.42 8.13
C ALA A 303 -14.97 5.85 8.77
N LEU A 304 -16.01 5.00 8.72
CA LEU A 304 -17.28 5.26 9.40
C LEU A 304 -17.12 5.29 10.93
N LEU A 305 -16.20 4.48 11.47
CA LEU A 305 -15.90 4.40 12.89
C LEU A 305 -14.96 5.52 13.37
N MET A 306 -14.40 6.34 12.47
CA MET A 306 -13.53 7.44 12.86
C MET A 306 -14.30 8.57 13.54
N PRO A 307 -13.71 9.19 14.59
CA PRO A 307 -14.26 10.39 15.20
C PRO A 307 -14.29 11.53 14.18
N ASP A 308 -15.27 12.43 14.34
CA ASP A 308 -15.43 13.65 13.56
C ASP A 308 -14.80 14.82 14.33
N TYR A 309 -13.55 15.20 14.04
CA TYR A 309 -13.00 16.45 14.57
C TYR A 309 -13.34 17.62 13.65
N PHE A 310 -13.78 18.72 14.25
CA PHE A 310 -13.90 20.01 13.57
C PHE A 310 -12.52 20.68 13.57
N LEU A 311 -12.05 21.05 12.38
CA LEU A 311 -10.78 21.77 12.21
C LEU A 311 -11.05 23.26 12.48
N GLY A 312 -10.98 23.69 13.74
CA GLY A 312 -11.14 25.10 14.12
C GLY A 312 -9.96 26.00 13.71
N ASP A 313 -9.95 27.25 14.18
CA ASP A 313 -8.87 28.21 13.94
C ASP A 313 -7.59 27.94 14.75
N THR A 314 -7.62 26.97 15.67
CA THR A 314 -6.44 26.47 16.38
C THR A 314 -5.64 25.55 15.48
N GLN A 315 -4.30 25.62 15.51
CA GLN A 315 -3.46 24.81 14.63
C GLN A 315 -3.64 23.30 14.84
N ASN A 316 -4.14 22.87 16.01
CA ASN A 316 -4.60 21.51 16.29
C ASN A 316 -5.86 21.53 17.17
N ALA A 317 -6.67 20.47 17.13
CA ALA A 317 -7.86 20.35 17.98
C ALA A 317 -7.51 20.07 19.45
N VAL A 318 -6.27 19.69 19.72
CA VAL A 318 -5.74 19.37 21.06
C VAL A 318 -4.60 20.32 21.39
N GLU A 319 -4.91 21.60 21.57
CA GLU A 319 -3.97 22.59 22.11
C GLU A 319 -4.20 22.71 23.62
N GLY A 320 -3.16 22.45 24.42
CA GLY A 320 -3.21 22.59 25.89
C GLY A 320 -3.69 21.36 26.68
N THR A 321 -3.99 20.23 26.04
CA THR A 321 -4.28 18.95 26.71
C THR A 321 -3.44 17.80 26.13
N THR A 322 -3.06 16.83 26.96
CA THR A 322 -2.48 15.58 26.50
C THR A 322 -3.55 14.72 25.81
N LEU A 323 -3.14 13.71 25.05
CA LEU A 323 -4.03 12.71 24.44
C LEU A 323 -4.97 11.99 25.44
N THR A 324 -4.69 12.10 26.74
CA THR A 324 -5.50 11.55 27.85
C THR A 324 -6.41 12.58 28.52
N GLY A 325 -6.46 13.82 28.04
CA GLY A 325 -7.29 14.89 28.59
C GLY A 325 -6.71 15.62 29.80
N GLU A 326 -5.44 15.41 30.14
CA GLU A 326 -4.78 16.19 31.21
C GLU A 326 -4.29 17.52 30.65
N VAL A 327 -4.54 18.61 31.38
CA VAL A 327 -4.05 19.95 31.01
C VAL A 327 -2.52 19.90 30.99
N ALA A 328 -1.92 20.18 29.83
CA ALA A 328 -0.48 20.31 29.70
C ALA A 328 -0.05 21.46 30.62
N ARG A 329 0.60 21.15 31.75
CA ARG A 329 1.12 22.17 32.66
C ARG A 329 1.98 23.13 31.83
N HIS A 330 1.54 24.38 31.75
CA HIS A 330 2.33 25.48 31.22
C HIS A 330 3.73 25.41 31.85
N VAL A 331 4.72 25.03 31.06
CA VAL A 331 6.09 25.46 31.34
C VAL A 331 6.10 26.92 30.90
N PRO A 332 6.17 27.90 31.82
CA PRO A 332 6.21 29.29 31.42
C PRO A 332 7.40 29.48 30.49
N GLN A 333 7.12 29.90 29.25
CA GLN A 333 8.14 30.44 28.36
C GLN A 333 8.79 31.60 29.11
N GLY A 334 10.00 31.34 29.63
CA GLY A 334 10.86 32.38 30.14
C GLY A 334 11.14 33.35 29.00
N LYS A 335 10.60 34.57 29.12
CA LYS A 335 11.19 35.74 28.48
C LYS A 335 12.61 35.85 29.01
N VAL A 336 13.62 35.60 28.18
CA VAL A 336 14.71 36.51 27.75
C VAL A 336 15.44 35.82 26.60
#